data_AF-A0A1T4K8K2-F1
#
_entry.id   AF-A0A1T4K8K2-F1
#
_cell.length_a   1.000
_cell.length_b   1.000
_cell.length_c   1.000
_cell.angle_alpha   90.00
_cell.angle_beta   90.00
_cell.angle_gamma   90.00
#
_symmetry.space_group_name_H-M   'P 1'
#
loop_
_entity.id
_entity.type
_entity.pdbx_description
1 polymer ?
#
loop_
_entity_poly.entity_id
_entity_poly.type
_entity_poly.pdbx_seq_one_letter_code
_entity_poly.pdbx_strand_id
1 'polypeptide(L)'
;MRSEVYRNTIPQKFTDPATLKMVNADLAMFQAYNDIITKLEFQIEDSMEVQDPVSYSIINSVPGLGFILSLTILYEIDDIHRFSDVGKFISYCRLVKCSHESAGKKKKVESDG
;
A
#
# COMPACT_ATOMS: atom_id res chain seq x y z
N MET A 1 5.34 3.36 -7.01
CA MET A 1 6.78 3.01 -6.97
C MET A 1 7.51 3.86 -8.02
N ARG A 2 8.75 4.35 -7.77
CA ARG A 2 9.49 5.08 -8.83
C ARG A 2 9.83 4.12 -9.98
N SER A 3 9.75 4.61 -11.22
CA SER A 3 9.87 3.77 -12.43
C SER A 3 11.21 3.04 -12.50
N GLU A 4 11.24 1.93 -13.24
CA GLU A 4 12.46 1.18 -13.55
C GLU A 4 13.56 2.08 -14.15
N VAL A 5 13.15 3.03 -15.00
CA VAL A 5 14.01 4.08 -15.54
C VAL A 5 14.75 4.85 -14.43
N TYR A 6 14.06 5.22 -13.34
CA TYR A 6 14.69 5.91 -12.22
C TYR A 6 15.67 4.99 -11.48
N ARG A 7 15.32 3.73 -11.26
CA ARG A 7 16.17 2.77 -10.54
C ARG A 7 17.49 2.52 -11.26
N ASN A 8 17.45 2.50 -12.59
CA ASN A 8 18.64 2.39 -13.42
C ASN A 8 19.58 3.60 -13.37
N THR A 9 19.17 4.72 -12.74
CA THR A 9 20.02 5.91 -12.50
C THR A 9 20.76 5.89 -11.16
N ILE A 10 20.47 4.89 -10.30
CA ILE A 10 21.04 4.81 -8.96
C ILE A 10 22.54 4.48 -8.97
N PRO A 11 23.01 3.48 -9.75
CA PRO A 11 24.44 3.14 -9.78
C PRO A 11 25.33 4.32 -10.20
N GLN A 12 24.87 5.18 -11.11
CA GLN A 12 25.64 6.32 -11.63
C GLN A 12 25.96 7.39 -10.58
N LYS A 13 25.38 7.30 -9.38
CA LYS A 13 25.67 8.20 -8.26
C LYS A 13 26.90 7.81 -7.46
N PHE A 14 27.49 6.64 -7.74
CA PHE A 14 28.61 6.10 -6.99
C PHE A 14 29.82 5.93 -7.91
N THR A 15 30.99 6.33 -7.43
CA THR A 15 32.26 6.26 -8.17
C THR A 15 33.19 5.17 -7.65
N ASP A 16 33.05 4.79 -6.38
CA ASP A 16 33.84 3.72 -5.76
C ASP A 16 33.42 2.33 -6.29
N PRO A 17 34.36 1.51 -6.82
CA PRO A 17 34.05 0.21 -7.41
C PRO A 17 33.41 -0.80 -6.43
N ALA A 18 33.80 -0.79 -5.15
CA ALA A 18 33.23 -1.70 -4.16
C ALA A 18 31.77 -1.32 -3.84
N THR A 19 31.52 -0.03 -3.67
CA THR A 19 30.18 0.53 -3.47
C THR A 19 29.26 0.27 -4.67
N LEU A 20 29.76 0.45 -5.89
CA LEU A 20 29.02 0.11 -7.11
C LEU A 20 28.61 -1.37 -7.14
N LYS A 21 29.51 -2.27 -6.76
CA LYS A 21 29.21 -3.72 -6.72
C LYS A 21 28.11 -4.05 -5.71
N MET A 22 28.16 -3.43 -4.53
CA MET A 22 27.14 -3.60 -3.48
C MET A 22 25.78 -3.07 -3.93
N VAL A 23 25.72 -1.83 -4.45
CA VAL A 23 24.46 -1.23 -4.94
C VAL A 23 23.85 -2.05 -6.07
N ASN A 24 24.66 -2.57 -7.00
CA ASN A 24 24.15 -3.43 -8.07
C ASN A 24 23.61 -4.77 -7.54
N ALA A 25 24.24 -5.35 -6.52
CA ALA A 25 23.72 -6.56 -5.87
C ALA A 25 22.37 -6.31 -5.20
N ASP A 26 22.24 -5.20 -4.46
CA ASP A 26 20.98 -4.81 -3.81
C ASP A 26 19.87 -4.53 -4.84
N LEU A 27 20.20 -3.87 -5.96
CA LEU A 27 19.25 -3.65 -7.05
C LEU A 27 18.79 -4.94 -7.72
N ALA A 28 19.70 -5.92 -7.89
CA ALA A 28 19.35 -7.23 -8.42
C ALA A 28 18.38 -7.97 -7.49
N MET A 29 18.64 -7.96 -6.19
CA MET A 29 17.73 -8.53 -5.19
C MET A 29 16.38 -7.81 -5.17
N PHE A 30 16.40 -6.47 -5.21
CA PHE A 30 15.20 -5.66 -5.29
C PHE A 30 14.35 -6.03 -6.52
N GLN A 31 14.97 -6.13 -7.70
CA GLN A 31 14.26 -6.50 -8.92
C GLN A 31 13.62 -7.89 -8.80
N ALA A 32 14.39 -8.87 -8.32
CA ALA A 32 13.89 -10.22 -8.14
C ALA A 32 12.68 -10.27 -7.18
N TYR A 33 12.75 -9.58 -6.05
CA TYR A 33 11.60 -9.50 -5.13
C TYR A 33 10.42 -8.73 -5.73
N ASN A 34 10.67 -7.62 -6.42
CA ASN A 34 9.62 -6.88 -7.10
C ASN A 34 8.86 -7.76 -8.09
N ASP A 35 9.57 -8.53 -8.92
CA ASP A 35 8.96 -9.42 -9.91
C ASP A 35 8.13 -10.53 -9.27
N ILE A 36 8.59 -11.07 -8.14
CA ILE A 36 7.84 -12.08 -7.37
C ILE A 36 6.59 -11.45 -6.77
N ILE A 37 6.72 -10.29 -6.12
CA ILE A 37 5.61 -9.58 -5.48
C ILE A 37 4.54 -9.24 -6.53
N THR A 38 4.92 -8.65 -7.67
CA THR A 38 3.96 -8.29 -8.72
C THR A 38 3.25 -9.51 -9.30
N LYS A 39 3.93 -10.66 -9.43
CA LYS A 39 3.27 -11.90 -9.88
C LYS A 39 2.27 -12.42 -8.86
N LEU A 40 2.64 -12.41 -7.57
CA LEU A 40 1.73 -12.83 -6.50
C LEU A 40 0.53 -11.88 -6.41
N GLU A 41 0.76 -10.58 -6.52
CA GLU A 41 -0.29 -9.56 -6.58
C GLU A 41 -1.31 -9.91 -7.67
N PHE A 42 -0.85 -10.11 -8.91
CA PHE A 42 -1.70 -10.47 -10.04
C PHE A 42 -2.47 -11.79 -9.82
N GLN A 43 -1.83 -12.80 -9.25
CA GLN A 43 -2.50 -14.09 -8.96
C GLN A 43 -3.61 -13.96 -7.91
N ILE A 44 -3.39 -13.12 -6.90
CA ILE A 44 -4.39 -12.87 -5.86
C ILE A 44 -5.54 -12.04 -6.44
N GLU A 45 -5.25 -11.08 -7.33
CA GLU A 45 -6.25 -10.30 -8.07
C GLU A 45 -7.22 -11.22 -8.82
N ASP A 46 -6.67 -12.06 -9.70
CA ASP A 46 -7.42 -13.00 -10.53
C ASP A 46 -8.28 -13.95 -9.67
N SER A 47 -7.73 -14.40 -8.54
CA SER A 47 -8.47 -15.25 -7.59
C SER A 47 -9.65 -14.52 -6.95
N MET A 48 -9.48 -13.24 -6.58
CA MET A 48 -10.54 -12.44 -5.94
C MET A 48 -11.66 -12.08 -6.90
N GLU A 49 -11.35 -11.79 -8.17
CA GLU A 49 -12.37 -11.57 -9.20
C GLU A 49 -13.32 -12.77 -9.36
N VAL A 50 -12.84 -13.99 -9.07
CA VAL A 50 -13.66 -15.20 -9.12
C VAL A 50 -14.37 -15.49 -7.79
N GLN A 51 -13.67 -15.31 -6.66
CA GLN A 51 -14.17 -15.69 -5.34
C GLN A 51 -15.18 -14.69 -4.77
N ASP A 52 -14.92 -13.38 -4.90
CA ASP A 52 -15.79 -12.31 -4.40
C ASP A 52 -15.70 -11.05 -5.30
N PRO A 53 -16.25 -11.12 -6.52
CA PRO A 53 -16.20 -10.01 -7.48
C PRO A 53 -16.89 -8.74 -6.98
N VAL A 54 -17.90 -8.87 -6.11
CA VAL A 54 -18.69 -7.74 -5.63
C VAL A 54 -17.87 -6.92 -4.64
N SER A 55 -17.32 -7.55 -3.60
CA SER A 55 -16.48 -6.84 -2.63
C SER A 55 -15.22 -6.29 -3.29
N TYR A 56 -14.64 -7.04 -4.23
CA TYR A 56 -13.49 -6.60 -5.02
C TYR A 56 -13.79 -5.33 -5.84
N SER A 57 -14.91 -5.29 -6.55
CA SER A 57 -15.33 -4.11 -7.32
C SER A 57 -15.62 -2.91 -6.43
N ILE A 58 -16.22 -3.11 -5.26
CA ILE A 58 -16.54 -2.02 -4.33
C ILE A 58 -15.27 -1.41 -3.78
N ILE A 59 -14.31 -2.22 -3.30
CA ILE A 59 -13.13 -1.68 -2.64
C ILE A 59 -12.20 -0.95 -3.63
N ASN A 60 -12.09 -1.44 -4.87
CA ASN A 60 -11.32 -0.78 -5.92
C ASN A 60 -11.98 0.49 -6.48
N SER A 61 -13.25 0.74 -6.17
CA SER A 61 -13.89 2.01 -6.50
C SER A 61 -13.41 3.18 -5.63
N VAL A 62 -12.74 2.89 -4.50
CA VAL A 62 -12.27 3.92 -3.57
C VAL A 62 -10.93 4.50 -4.05
N PRO A 63 -10.87 5.80 -4.40
CA PRO A 63 -9.62 6.40 -4.86
C PRO A 63 -8.54 6.37 -3.77
N GLY A 64 -7.36 5.89 -4.12
CA GLY A 64 -6.19 5.86 -3.23
C GLY A 64 -6.01 4.58 -2.41
N LEU A 65 -6.99 3.68 -2.39
CA LEU A 65 -6.79 2.29 -1.98
C LEU A 65 -6.08 1.56 -3.12
N GLY A 66 -4.76 1.61 -3.14
CA GLY A 66 -3.98 0.81 -4.09
C GLY A 66 -4.29 -0.69 -3.92
N PHE A 67 -3.99 -1.48 -4.95
CA PHE A 67 -4.28 -2.91 -5.02
C PHE A 67 -3.96 -3.70 -3.73
N ILE A 68 -2.75 -3.55 -3.19
CA ILE A 68 -2.34 -4.20 -1.93
C ILE A 68 -3.23 -3.83 -0.75
N LEU A 69 -3.57 -2.55 -0.58
CA LEU A 69 -4.37 -2.10 0.54
C LEU A 69 -5.81 -2.60 0.42
N SER A 70 -6.36 -2.64 -0.80
CA SER A 70 -7.65 -3.25 -1.10
C SER A 70 -7.68 -4.73 -0.69
N LEU A 71 -6.69 -5.52 -1.13
CA LEU A 71 -6.59 -6.93 -0.75
C LEU A 71 -6.43 -7.11 0.76
N THR A 72 -5.54 -6.35 1.40
CA THR A 72 -5.33 -6.43 2.85
C THR A 72 -6.63 -6.17 3.59
N ILE A 73 -7.40 -5.15 3.21
CA ILE A 73 -8.69 -4.88 3.84
C ILE A 73 -9.65 -6.06 3.62
N LEU A 74 -9.81 -6.56 2.39
CA LEU A 74 -10.71 -7.69 2.10
C LEU A 74 -10.37 -8.94 2.92
N TYR A 75 -9.09 -9.34 2.96
CA TYR A 75 -8.66 -10.52 3.69
C TYR A 75 -8.60 -10.34 5.21
N GLU A 76 -8.34 -9.13 5.71
CA GLU A 76 -8.28 -8.89 7.15
C GLU A 76 -9.66 -8.72 7.78
N ILE A 77 -10.64 -8.19 7.04
CA ILE A 77 -11.98 -7.95 7.59
C ILE A 77 -12.73 -9.25 7.69
N ASP A 78 -12.64 -10.12 6.68
CA ASP A 78 -13.39 -11.37 6.49
C ASP A 78 -14.91 -11.16 6.56
N ASP A 79 -15.43 -10.86 7.76
CA ASP A 79 -16.81 -10.43 8.01
C ASP A 79 -16.86 -8.93 8.39
N ILE A 80 -17.53 -8.12 7.58
CA ILE A 80 -17.76 -6.70 7.84
C ILE A 80 -18.55 -6.45 9.14
N HIS A 81 -19.36 -7.39 9.59
CA HIS A 81 -20.16 -7.28 10.80
C HIS A 81 -19.34 -7.37 12.10
N ARG A 82 -18.03 -7.69 12.02
CA ARG A 82 -17.12 -7.57 13.17
C ARG A 82 -16.98 -6.13 13.69
N PHE A 83 -17.33 -5.14 12.86
CA PHE A 83 -17.29 -3.73 13.23
C PHE A 83 -18.68 -3.24 13.65
N SER A 84 -18.79 -2.69 14.87
CA SER A 84 -20.07 -2.21 15.41
C SER A 84 -20.62 -0.97 14.70
N ASP A 85 -19.79 -0.23 13.98
CA ASP A 85 -20.15 0.98 13.25
C ASP A 85 -19.13 1.28 12.13
N VAL A 86 -19.57 2.08 11.16
CA VAL A 86 -18.78 2.47 9.99
C VAL A 86 -17.52 3.26 10.38
N GLY A 87 -17.55 4.03 11.47
CA GLY A 87 -16.41 4.81 11.94
C GLY A 87 -15.24 3.91 12.38
N LYS A 88 -15.53 2.83 13.09
CA LYS A 88 -14.51 1.82 13.46
C LYS A 88 -13.92 1.12 12.25
N PHE A 89 -14.73 0.81 11.24
CA PHE A 89 -14.25 0.20 10.00
C PHE A 89 -13.30 1.14 9.24
N ILE A 90 -13.71 2.39 9.00
CA ILE A 90 -12.88 3.36 8.27
C ILE A 90 -11.59 3.69 9.06
N SER A 91 -11.66 3.70 10.40
CA SER A 91 -10.48 3.81 11.28
C SER A 91 -9.52 2.63 11.13
N TYR A 92 -10.05 1.40 11.13
CA TYR A 92 -9.29 0.17 10.90
C TYR A 92 -8.57 0.21 9.54
N CYS A 93 -9.28 0.61 8.48
CA CYS A 93 -8.74 0.76 7.13
C CYS A 93 -7.76 1.94 6.96
N ARG A 94 -7.48 2.70 8.03
CA ARG A 94 -6.60 3.89 8.02
C ARG A 94 -7.05 4.98 7.04
N LEU A 95 -8.36 5.04 6.78
CA LEU A 95 -8.97 5.98 5.84
C LEU A 95 -9.44 7.28 6.50
N VAL A 96 -9.35 7.37 7.83
CA VAL A 96 -9.54 8.63 8.57
C VAL A 96 -8.19 9.27 8.88
N LYS A 97 -8.14 10.61 8.86
CA LYS A 97 -6.99 11.34 9.43
C LYS A 97 -6.94 11.06 10.93
N CYS A 98 -5.83 10.54 11.42
CA CYS A 98 -5.55 10.53 12.85
C CYS A 98 -5.63 11.98 13.36
N SER A 99 -6.51 12.25 14.32
CA SER A 99 -6.36 13.42 15.18
C SER A 99 -5.03 13.25 15.90
N HIS A 100 -3.98 13.91 15.40
CA HIS A 100 -2.64 13.82 15.94
C HIS A 100 -2.59 14.50 17.31
N GLU A 101 -3.00 13.78 18.36
CA GLU A 101 -2.85 14.23 19.73
C GLU A 101 -1.43 13.92 20.21
N SER A 102 -0.51 14.86 19.97
CA SER A 102 0.73 14.89 20.77
C SER A 102 0.44 15.68 22.05
N ALA A 103 0.64 15.07 23.21
CA ALA A 103 0.62 15.73 24.51
C ALA A 103 -0.71 16.45 24.87
N GLY A 104 -1.87 15.83 24.59
CA GLY A 104 -3.16 16.26 25.13
C GLY A 104 -3.71 17.60 24.64
N LYS A 105 -3.13 18.19 23.59
CA LYS A 105 -3.67 19.44 23.00
C LYS A 105 -4.38 19.17 21.67
N LYS A 106 -5.71 19.21 21.71
CA LYS A 106 -6.57 19.27 20.53
C LYS A 106 -6.42 20.65 19.87
N LYS A 107 -5.83 20.72 18.67
CA LYS A 107 -6.01 21.90 17.81
C LYS A 107 -7.39 21.79 17.17
N LYS A 108 -8.27 22.75 17.45
CA LYS A 108 -9.55 22.90 16.72
C LYS A 108 -9.21 23.12 15.25
N VAL A 109 -9.76 22.28 14.38
CA VAL A 109 -9.81 22.60 12.95
C VAL A 109 -10.94 23.62 12.82
N GLU A 110 -10.56 24.86 12.55
CA GLU A 110 -11.45 25.93 12.18
C GLU A 110 -12.05 25.56 10.82
N SER A 111 -13.36 25.33 10.82
CA SER A 111 -14.16 25.17 9.61
C SER A 111 -14.37 26.56 9.02
N ASP A 112 -13.67 26.87 7.93
CA ASP A 112 -14.04 27.95 7.03
C ASP A 112 -14.88 27.38 5.88
N GLY A 113 -15.92 28.14 5.53
CA GLY A 113 -17.02 27.80 4.63
C GLY A 113 -16.73 28.00 3.15
#